data_AF-A0A2S2N880-F1
#
_entry.id   AF-A0A2S2N880-F1
#
_cell.length_a   1.000
_cell.length_b   1.000
_cell.length_c   1.000
_cell.angle_alpha   90.00
_cell.angle_beta   90.00
_cell.angle_gamma   90.00
#
_symmetry.space_group_name_H-M   'P 1'
#
loop_
_entity.id
_entity.type
_entity.pdbx_description
1 polymer ?
#
loop_
_entity_poly.entity_id
_entity_poly.type
_entity_poly.pdbx_seq_one_letter_code
_entity_poly.pdbx_strand_id
1 'polypeptide(L)'
;MLIIKLLYFVFRWVQDSLVQAEYWHDPIKESDYIKGSNFLADINNEHIINTNYRENLLKLKNFVMVMFTNDTMVIPKESEWFAFYSPGQDKEIMPLENSVVYLTDRLGLKVLEESGRLHFLSVSGNHLQFSEEWFLNEIVNKYLK
;
A
#
# COMPACT_ATOMS: atom_id res chain seq x y z
N MET A 1 -20.71 -4.32 -10.32
CA MET A 1 -19.38 -4.38 -9.67
C MET A 1 -19.16 -5.60 -8.76
N LEU A 2 -20.10 -6.57 -8.67
CA LEU A 2 -19.89 -7.83 -7.92
C LEU A 2 -19.23 -8.94 -8.76
N ILE A 3 -19.39 -8.92 -10.09
CA ILE A 3 -18.87 -9.95 -11.00
C ILE A 3 -17.34 -9.90 -11.09
N ILE A 4 -16.74 -8.69 -11.07
CA ILE A 4 -15.29 -8.53 -11.15
C ILE A 4 -14.61 -9.00 -9.83
N LYS A 5 -15.22 -8.71 -8.66
CA LYS A 5 -14.70 -9.13 -7.34
C LYS A 5 -14.52 -10.65 -7.21
N LEU A 6 -15.45 -11.45 -7.75
CA LEU A 6 -15.36 -12.91 -7.71
C LEU A 6 -14.30 -13.47 -8.67
N LEU A 7 -14.02 -12.79 -9.80
CA LEU A 7 -13.13 -13.34 -10.82
C LEU A 7 -11.66 -13.28 -10.41
N TYR A 8 -11.25 -12.26 -9.64
CA TYR A 8 -9.85 -12.03 -9.32
C TYR A 8 -9.19 -13.13 -8.50
N PHE A 9 -9.94 -13.81 -7.61
CA PHE A 9 -9.36 -14.85 -6.74
C PHE A 9 -9.86 -16.27 -7.05
N VAL A 10 -10.95 -16.42 -7.80
CA VAL A 10 -11.50 -17.75 -8.13
C VAL A 10 -10.71 -18.42 -9.24
N PHE A 11 -10.22 -17.66 -10.21
CA PHE A 11 -9.50 -18.19 -11.36
C PHE A 11 -8.02 -17.83 -11.28
N ARG A 12 -7.19 -18.81 -10.94
CA ARG A 12 -5.73 -18.65 -10.80
C ARG A 12 -5.08 -17.94 -11.99
N TRP A 13 -5.51 -18.26 -13.21
CA TRP A 13 -4.98 -17.63 -14.43
C TRP A 13 -5.18 -16.11 -14.46
N VAL A 14 -6.19 -15.57 -13.78
CA VAL A 14 -6.43 -14.11 -13.70
C VAL A 14 -5.34 -13.45 -12.88
N GLN A 15 -4.95 -14.02 -11.74
CA GLN A 15 -3.80 -13.56 -10.95
C GLN A 15 -2.48 -13.71 -11.72
N ASP A 16 -2.35 -14.72 -12.57
CA ASP A 16 -1.11 -14.96 -13.34
C ASP A 16 -1.00 -14.09 -14.61
N SER A 17 -2.09 -13.46 -15.06
CA SER A 17 -2.16 -12.79 -16.37
C SER A 17 -2.57 -11.32 -16.34
N LEU A 18 -3.00 -10.80 -15.18
CA LEU A 18 -3.54 -9.44 -15.06
C LEU A 18 -2.92 -8.73 -13.85
N VAL A 19 -2.08 -7.73 -14.13
CA VAL A 19 -1.34 -6.99 -13.11
C VAL A 19 -2.27 -6.37 -12.05
N GLN A 20 -3.42 -5.84 -12.46
CA GLN A 20 -4.41 -5.26 -11.54
C GLN A 20 -4.99 -6.28 -10.55
N ALA A 21 -5.02 -7.56 -10.92
CA ALA A 21 -5.52 -8.63 -10.05
C ALA A 21 -4.53 -8.90 -8.91
N GLU A 22 -3.23 -8.81 -9.18
CA GLU A 22 -2.15 -9.14 -8.24
C GLU A 22 -2.14 -8.23 -7.00
N TYR A 23 -2.65 -7.00 -7.14
CA TYR A 23 -2.81 -6.03 -6.05
C TYR A 23 -4.27 -5.67 -5.74
N TRP A 24 -5.23 -6.45 -6.24
CA TRP A 24 -6.60 -6.33 -5.78
C TRP A 24 -6.71 -6.79 -4.32
N HIS A 25 -7.29 -5.97 -3.45
CA HIS A 25 -7.47 -6.27 -2.02
C HIS A 25 -8.96 -6.09 -1.69
N ASP A 26 -9.66 -7.19 -1.37
CA ASP A 26 -11.07 -7.15 -0.99
C ASP A 26 -11.21 -7.14 0.55
N PRO A 27 -11.50 -5.99 1.19
CA PRO A 27 -11.59 -5.89 2.65
C PRO A 27 -12.78 -6.67 3.23
N ILE A 28 -13.78 -7.01 2.42
CA ILE A 28 -14.96 -7.78 2.86
C ILE A 28 -14.62 -9.27 2.94
N LYS A 29 -13.75 -9.75 2.05
CA LYS A 29 -13.34 -11.15 1.92
C LYS A 29 -11.84 -11.31 2.11
N GLU A 30 -11.35 -10.79 3.22
CA GLU A 30 -9.92 -10.76 3.54
C GLU A 30 -9.26 -12.15 3.45
N SER A 31 -9.94 -13.22 3.88
CA SER A 31 -9.40 -14.57 3.79
C SER A 31 -9.21 -15.08 2.37
N ASP A 32 -10.05 -14.62 1.44
CA ASP A 32 -9.97 -15.02 0.02
C ASP A 32 -8.83 -14.23 -0.65
N TYR A 33 -8.69 -12.94 -0.33
CA TYR A 33 -7.54 -12.12 -0.73
C TYR A 33 -6.23 -12.71 -0.22
N ILE A 34 -6.12 -12.94 1.09
CA ILE A 34 -4.91 -13.50 1.71
C ILE A 34 -4.58 -14.83 1.09
N LYS A 35 -5.52 -15.70 0.68
CA LYS A 35 -5.17 -17.00 0.09
C LYS A 35 -4.90 -16.94 -1.42
N GLY A 36 -5.46 -15.95 -2.11
CA GLY A 36 -5.55 -15.91 -3.56
C GLY A 36 -4.63 -14.89 -4.24
N SER A 37 -4.13 -13.89 -3.52
CA SER A 37 -3.21 -12.90 -4.10
C SER A 37 -1.82 -13.49 -4.28
N ASN A 38 -1.31 -13.45 -5.51
CA ASN A 38 0.03 -13.94 -5.83
C ASN A 38 1.16 -12.96 -5.45
N PHE A 39 0.83 -11.69 -5.19
CA PHE A 39 1.81 -10.63 -5.04
C PHE A 39 1.58 -9.79 -3.79
N LEU A 40 0.49 -9.02 -3.71
CA LEU A 40 0.28 -8.06 -2.64
C LEU A 40 0.27 -8.72 -1.25
N ALA A 41 -0.43 -9.86 -1.11
CA ALA A 41 -0.44 -10.61 0.16
C ALA A 41 0.94 -11.22 0.52
N ASP A 42 1.78 -11.53 -0.48
CA ASP A 42 3.15 -12.02 -0.26
C ASP A 42 4.06 -10.89 0.24
N ILE A 43 4.15 -9.79 -0.53
CA ILE A 43 5.04 -8.67 -0.18
C ILE A 43 4.64 -7.96 1.11
N ASN A 44 3.36 -8.05 1.51
CA ASN A 44 2.86 -7.52 2.77
C ASN A 44 2.98 -8.50 3.96
N ASN A 45 3.60 -9.67 3.78
CA ASN A 45 3.77 -10.67 4.83
C ASN A 45 2.42 -11.10 5.47
N GLU A 46 1.38 -11.27 4.64
CA GLU A 46 0.05 -11.67 5.09
C GLU A 46 -0.13 -13.19 5.13
N HIS A 47 0.56 -13.92 4.25
CA HIS A 47 0.62 -15.38 4.23
C HIS A 47 1.63 -15.95 5.22
N ILE A 48 2.91 -15.71 4.94
CA ILE A 48 4.06 -16.24 5.65
C ILE A 48 4.99 -15.05 5.86
N ILE A 49 5.48 -14.89 7.09
CA ILE A 49 6.39 -13.78 7.40
C ILE A 49 7.76 -14.09 6.79
N ASN A 50 8.11 -13.36 5.74
CA ASN A 50 9.43 -13.37 5.13
C ASN A 50 10.31 -12.30 5.79
N THR A 51 11.25 -12.73 6.64
CA THR A 51 12.15 -11.81 7.36
C THR A 51 13.08 -11.06 6.41
N ASN A 52 13.43 -11.63 5.25
CA ASN A 52 14.29 -10.96 4.27
C ASN A 52 13.60 -9.72 3.70
N TYR A 53 12.28 -9.74 3.49
CA TYR A 53 11.54 -8.56 3.02
C TYR A 53 11.66 -7.41 4.03
N ARG A 54 11.42 -7.70 5.30
CA ARG A 54 11.60 -6.75 6.40
C ARG A 54 13.02 -6.21 6.46
N GLU A 55 14.02 -7.09 6.49
CA GLU A 55 15.43 -6.70 6.56
C GLU A 55 15.87 -5.87 5.37
N ASN A 56 15.35 -6.16 4.18
CA ASN A 56 15.64 -5.39 2.98
C ASN A 56 14.96 -4.01 3.00
N LEU A 57 13.69 -3.94 3.40
CA LEU A 57 12.97 -2.66 3.51
C LEU A 57 13.65 -1.74 4.54
N LEU A 58 14.13 -2.30 5.64
CA LEU A 58 14.86 -1.57 6.68
C LEU A 58 16.22 -1.01 6.23
N LYS A 59 16.77 -1.44 5.09
CA LYS A 59 18.00 -0.85 4.51
C LYS A 59 17.74 0.51 3.85
N LEU A 60 16.47 0.88 3.60
CA LEU A 60 16.14 2.17 3.03
C LEU A 60 16.61 3.31 3.95
N LYS A 61 17.24 4.32 3.36
CA LYS A 61 17.56 5.57 4.06
C LYS A 61 16.31 6.39 4.32
N ASN A 62 15.42 6.44 3.34
CA ASN A 62 14.12 7.09 3.42
C ASN A 62 13.10 6.25 2.64
N PHE A 63 11.91 6.12 3.17
CA PHE A 63 10.72 5.62 2.49
C PHE A 63 9.69 6.75 2.47
N VAL A 64 9.56 7.41 1.31
CA VAL A 64 8.71 8.60 1.12
C VAL A 64 7.47 8.20 0.36
N MET A 65 6.30 8.43 0.97
CA MET A 65 4.99 8.14 0.41
C MET A 65 4.26 9.44 0.12
N VAL A 66 3.76 9.60 -1.09
CA VAL A 66 3.08 10.83 -1.56
C VAL A 66 1.64 10.49 -1.83
N MET A 67 0.72 11.20 -1.18
CA MET A 67 -0.72 11.07 -1.42
C MET A 67 -1.27 12.26 -2.22
N PHE A 68 -2.03 11.99 -3.27
CA PHE A 68 -2.79 12.99 -4.03
C PHE A 68 -4.13 13.24 -3.34
N THR A 69 -4.36 14.45 -2.83
CA THR A 69 -5.53 14.70 -1.97
C THR A 69 -6.86 14.57 -2.71
N ASN A 70 -6.85 14.71 -4.04
CA ASN A 70 -8.02 14.67 -4.91
C ASN A 70 -7.95 13.49 -5.90
N ASP A 71 -7.23 12.41 -5.54
CA ASP A 71 -7.11 11.21 -6.37
C ASP A 71 -8.49 10.58 -6.65
N THR A 72 -8.77 10.32 -7.93
CA THR A 72 -9.98 9.63 -8.38
C THR A 72 -9.69 8.26 -9.02
N MET A 73 -8.44 7.83 -9.06
CA MET A 73 -7.96 6.59 -9.67
C MET A 73 -7.65 5.53 -8.61
N VAL A 74 -7.01 5.91 -7.51
CA VAL A 74 -6.66 5.01 -6.41
C VAL A 74 -7.82 4.97 -5.41
N ILE A 75 -8.30 3.76 -5.12
CA ILE A 75 -9.45 3.55 -4.23
C ILE A 75 -9.12 2.43 -3.24
N PRO A 76 -8.98 2.73 -1.94
CA PRO A 76 -9.03 4.06 -1.32
C PRO A 76 -7.71 4.82 -1.58
N LYS A 77 -7.77 6.15 -1.73
CA LYS A 77 -6.56 6.99 -1.95
C LYS A 77 -5.57 6.89 -0.78
N GLU A 78 -6.06 6.60 0.41
CA GLU A 78 -5.26 6.39 1.61
C GLU A 78 -4.30 5.19 1.49
N SER A 79 -4.50 4.30 0.51
CA SER A 79 -3.51 3.25 0.18
C SER A 79 -2.18 3.80 -0.31
N GLU A 80 -2.14 5.05 -0.82
CA GLU A 80 -0.90 5.76 -1.15
C GLU A 80 -0.03 6.02 0.11
N TRP A 81 -0.63 5.95 1.29
CA TRP A 81 0.02 6.06 2.61
C TRP A 81 -0.04 4.75 3.40
N PHE A 82 -0.17 3.60 2.72
CA PHE A 82 -0.19 2.27 3.34
C PHE A 82 -1.41 2.02 4.27
N ALA A 83 -2.40 2.93 4.28
CA ALA A 83 -3.66 2.76 4.98
C ALA A 83 -4.69 2.07 4.08
N PHE A 84 -5.72 1.44 4.66
CA PHE A 84 -6.71 0.71 3.88
C PHE A 84 -8.07 0.70 4.58
N TYR A 85 -9.09 0.10 3.96
CA TYR A 85 -10.39 -0.06 4.60
C TYR A 85 -10.30 -0.88 5.89
N SER A 86 -11.09 -0.51 6.90
CA SER A 86 -11.29 -1.36 8.08
C SER A 86 -11.86 -2.73 7.68
N PRO A 87 -11.43 -3.83 8.32
CA PRO A 87 -11.84 -5.18 7.92
C PRO A 87 -13.36 -5.39 7.89
N GLY A 88 -13.84 -6.10 6.86
CA GLY A 88 -15.23 -6.49 6.70
C GLY A 88 -16.12 -5.48 5.96
N GLN A 89 -15.58 -4.35 5.49
CA GLN A 89 -16.35 -3.27 4.87
C GLN A 89 -15.49 -2.41 3.93
N ASP A 90 -16.11 -1.52 3.15
CA ASP A 90 -15.46 -0.69 2.10
C ASP A 90 -15.79 0.81 2.20
N LYS A 91 -15.97 1.33 3.42
CA LYS A 91 -16.33 2.73 3.70
C LYS A 91 -15.35 3.44 4.62
N GLU A 92 -15.13 2.90 5.82
CA GLU A 92 -14.24 3.48 6.82
C GLU A 92 -12.79 3.09 6.55
N ILE A 93 -11.88 4.05 6.67
CA ILE A 93 -10.45 3.85 6.53
C ILE A 93 -9.84 3.57 7.89
N MET A 94 -9.03 2.52 7.95
CA MET A 94 -8.12 2.20 9.04
C MET A 94 -6.76 2.84 8.74
N PRO A 95 -6.29 3.79 9.58
CA PRO A 95 -4.93 4.32 9.49
C PRO A 95 -3.88 3.22 9.61
N LEU A 96 -2.69 3.44 9.02
CA LEU A 96 -1.58 2.49 9.03
C LEU A 96 -1.23 2.06 10.45
N GLU A 97 -1.22 2.97 11.41
CA GLU A 97 -0.79 2.75 12.80
C GLU A 97 -1.69 1.75 13.53
N ASN A 98 -2.92 1.58 13.06
CA ASN A 98 -3.90 0.63 13.60
C ASN A 98 -3.90 -0.71 12.86
N SER A 99 -3.17 -0.83 11.75
CA SER A 99 -3.12 -2.03 10.92
C SER A 99 -2.25 -3.13 11.55
N VAL A 100 -2.52 -4.39 11.18
CA VAL A 100 -1.71 -5.53 11.64
C VAL A 100 -0.26 -5.42 11.18
N VAL A 101 -0.02 -4.98 9.93
CA VAL A 101 1.33 -4.88 9.35
C VAL A 101 2.22 -3.92 10.15
N TYR A 102 1.64 -2.83 10.67
CA TYR A 102 2.32 -1.87 11.51
C TYR A 102 2.44 -2.34 12.97
N LEU A 103 1.33 -2.75 13.60
CA LEU A 103 1.30 -3.14 15.01
C LEU A 103 2.21 -4.33 15.32
N THR A 104 2.37 -5.25 14.37
CA THR A 104 3.26 -6.40 14.49
C THR A 104 4.62 -6.20 13.80
N ASP A 105 4.86 -5.00 13.24
CA ASP A 105 6.09 -4.57 12.56
C ASP A 105 6.64 -5.59 11.55
N ARG A 106 5.75 -6.26 10.80
CA ARG A 106 6.13 -7.39 9.92
C ARG A 106 7.00 -6.98 8.75
N LEU A 107 6.91 -5.72 8.34
CA LEU A 107 7.72 -5.13 7.27
C LEU A 107 8.80 -4.18 7.80
N GLY A 108 8.77 -3.81 9.08
CA GLY A 108 9.68 -2.79 9.62
C GLY A 108 9.17 -1.35 9.49
N LEU A 109 7.89 -1.15 9.15
CA LEU A 109 7.31 0.19 8.95
C LEU A 109 7.35 1.03 10.24
N LYS A 110 7.07 0.41 11.38
CA LYS A 110 7.13 1.09 12.68
C LYS A 110 8.56 1.52 13.00
N VAL A 111 9.53 0.66 12.74
CA VAL A 111 10.95 0.99 12.92
C VAL A 111 11.40 2.10 11.96
N LEU A 112 10.93 2.12 10.70
CA LEU A 112 11.21 3.21 9.77
C LEU A 112 10.64 4.53 10.28
N GLU A 113 9.42 4.54 10.79
CA GLU A 113 8.79 5.74 11.35
C GLU A 113 9.52 6.24 12.59
N GLU A 114 9.75 5.37 13.58
CA GLU A 114 10.44 5.72 14.84
C GLU A 114 11.87 6.21 14.61
N SER A 115 12.52 5.76 13.52
CA SER A 115 13.85 6.24 13.12
C SER A 115 13.83 7.47 12.20
N GLY A 116 12.66 8.06 11.94
CA GLY A 116 12.50 9.25 11.10
C GLY A 116 12.75 9.02 9.61
N ARG A 117 12.60 7.78 9.15
CA ARG A 117 12.85 7.34 7.77
C ARG A 117 11.57 7.05 6.98
N LEU A 118 10.41 6.96 7.62
CA LEU A 118 9.12 6.87 6.95
C LEU A 118 8.52 8.29 6.85
N HIS A 119 8.20 8.74 5.64
CA HIS A 119 7.73 10.11 5.39
C HIS A 119 6.40 10.10 4.65
N PHE A 120 5.44 10.88 5.16
CA PHE A 120 4.11 11.05 4.57
C PHE A 120 3.99 12.47 4.02
N LEU A 121 3.95 12.58 2.69
CA LEU A 121 3.74 13.84 1.99
C LEU A 121 2.38 13.81 1.30
N SER A 122 1.75 14.97 1.17
CA SER A 122 0.56 15.12 0.35
C SER A 122 0.68 16.30 -0.59
N VAL A 123 -0.01 16.21 -1.72
CA VAL A 123 -0.07 17.27 -2.73
C VAL A 123 -1.49 17.39 -3.26
N SER A 124 -1.92 18.63 -3.49
CA SER A 124 -3.21 18.86 -4.12
C SER A 124 -3.14 18.58 -5.61
N GLY A 125 -4.03 17.73 -6.08
CA GLY A 125 -4.08 17.27 -7.46
C GLY A 125 -4.82 15.94 -7.56
N ASN A 126 -5.21 15.58 -8.77
CA ASN A 126 -5.61 14.22 -9.08
C ASN A 126 -4.36 13.32 -9.22
N HIS A 127 -4.55 12.04 -9.54
CA HIS A 127 -3.50 11.05 -9.66
C HIS A 127 -2.32 11.53 -10.52
N LEU A 128 -1.12 11.53 -9.93
CA LEU A 128 0.14 11.96 -10.57
C LEU A 128 0.16 13.43 -11.02
N GLN A 129 -0.76 14.27 -10.52
CA GLN A 129 -0.82 15.68 -10.83
C GLN A 129 -0.08 16.49 -9.75
N PHE A 130 1.11 17.00 -10.09
CA PHE A 130 1.90 17.89 -9.25
C PHE A 130 2.67 18.89 -10.12
N SER A 131 3.11 20.02 -9.54
CA SER A 131 3.95 20.98 -10.24
C SER A 131 5.42 20.58 -10.20
N GLU A 132 6.20 21.01 -11.20
CA GLU A 132 7.66 20.85 -11.19
C GLU A 132 8.30 21.49 -9.96
N GLU A 133 7.83 22.68 -9.57
CA GLU A 133 8.29 23.38 -8.37
C GLU A 133 8.10 22.52 -7.11
N TRP A 134 6.92 21.93 -6.93
CA TRP A 134 6.64 21.03 -5.81
C TRP A 134 7.57 19.82 -5.84
N PHE A 135 7.73 19.17 -6.99
CA PHE A 135 8.59 18.00 -7.12
C PHE A 135 10.06 18.30 -6.80
N LEU A 136 10.58 19.43 -7.30
CA LEU A 136 11.96 19.85 -7.02
C LEU A 136 12.16 20.15 -5.53
N ASN A 137 11.23 20.87 -4.91
CA ASN A 137 11.36 21.31 -3.51
C ASN A 137 11.10 20.20 -2.50
N GLU A 138 10.07 19.37 -2.73
CA GLU A 138 9.61 18.38 -1.76
C GLU A 138 10.26 17.01 -1.95
N ILE A 139 10.70 16.65 -3.17
CA ILE A 139 11.30 15.35 -3.46
C ILE A 139 12.81 15.48 -3.74
N VAL A 140 13.18 16.17 -4.80
CA VAL A 140 14.56 16.16 -5.30
C VAL A 140 15.52 16.79 -4.29
N ASN A 141 15.23 17.99 -3.80
CA ASN A 141 16.11 18.73 -2.91
C ASN A 141 16.25 18.10 -1.51
N LYS A 142 15.24 17.33 -1.07
CA LYS A 142 15.21 16.74 0.28
C LYS A 142 15.78 15.32 0.34
N TYR A 143 15.59 14.52 -0.70
CA TYR A 143 15.86 13.08 -0.63
C TYR A 143 16.79 12.52 -1.71
N LEU A 144 17.05 13.26 -2.81
CA LEU A 144 17.80 12.74 -3.97
C LEU A 144 19.12 13.48 -4.27
N LYS A 145 19.39 14.58 -3.56
CA LYS A 145 20.68 15.29 -3.60
C LYS A 145 21.57 14.84 -2.45
#